data_AF-A0A1W1UAS2-F1
#
_entry.id   AF-A0A1W1UAS2-F1
#
_cell.length_a   1.000
_cell.length_b   1.000
_cell.length_c   1.000
_cell.angle_alpha   90.00
_cell.angle_beta   90.00
_cell.angle_gamma   90.00
#
_symmetry.space_group_name_H-M   'P 1'
#
loop_
_entity.id
_entity.type
_entity.pdbx_description
1 polymer ?
#
loop_
_entity_poly.entity_id
_entity_poly.type
_entity_poly.pdbx_seq_one_letter_code
_entity_poly.pdbx_strand_id
1 'polypeptide(L)'
;MEQGREFAILTNEITQAWSGMTAREYKSFKGLKKESLRDNMSTTELVLNMLAEAATKDITQMTNPQGLDENLQVAKRGGNVAKVARESLEQETGKPVITQKTAVDFAELISNIANINKK
;
A
#
# COMPACT_ATOMS: atom_id res chain seq x y z
N MET A 1 -4.28 9.57 23.36
CA MET A 1 -3.40 10.23 22.38
C MET A 1 -2.24 9.33 21.96
N GLU A 2 -1.61 8.62 22.90
CA GLU A 2 -0.52 7.66 22.61
C GLU A 2 -0.89 6.56 21.62
N GLN A 3 -1.99 5.84 21.85
CA GLN A 3 -2.46 4.77 20.97
C GLN A 3 -2.69 5.21 19.51
N GLY A 4 -3.18 6.44 19.29
CA GLY A 4 -3.36 6.98 17.94
C GLY A 4 -2.04 7.26 17.22
N ARG A 5 -1.01 7.68 17.98
CA ARG A 5 0.35 7.90 17.46
C ARG A 5 1.03 6.58 17.13
N GLU A 6 0.94 5.59 18.02
CA GLU A 6 1.47 4.25 17.78
C GLU A 6 0.81 3.59 16.57
N PHE A 7 -0.52 3.66 16.47
CA PHE A 7 -1.25 3.15 15.31
C PHE A 7 -0.78 3.80 13.99
N ALA A 8 -0.57 5.12 14.00
CA ALA A 8 -0.04 5.83 12.83
C ALA A 8 1.40 5.39 12.47
N ILE A 9 2.26 5.16 13.47
CA ILE A 9 3.62 4.65 13.27
C ILE A 9 3.58 3.25 12.65
N LEU A 10 2.79 2.34 13.22
CA LEU A 10 2.68 0.96 12.75
C LEU A 10 2.11 0.89 11.33
N THR A 11 1.05 1.65 11.05
CA THR A 11 0.46 1.69 9.70
C THR A 11 1.43 2.26 8.66
N ASN A 12 2.20 3.29 9.04
CA ASN A 12 3.22 3.86 8.18
C ASN A 12 4.36 2.86 7.94
N GLU A 13 4.77 2.09 8.95
CA GLU A 13 5.77 1.05 8.81
C GLU A 13 5.31 -0.08 7.87
N ILE A 14 4.06 -0.54 8.00
CA ILE A 14 3.48 -1.54 7.06
C ILE A 14 3.57 -1.00 5.63
N THR A 15 3.14 0.24 5.41
CA THR A 15 3.16 0.90 4.08
C THR A 15 4.59 0.97 3.54
N GLN A 16 5.55 1.39 4.37
CA GLN A 16 6.93 1.55 3.99
C GLN A 16 7.60 0.21 3.68
N ALA A 17 7.32 -0.83 4.47
CA ALA A 17 7.91 -2.15 4.27
C ALA A 17 7.49 -2.76 2.92
N TRP A 18 6.23 -2.64 2.49
CA TRP A 18 5.80 -3.20 1.21
C TRP A 18 6.11 -2.32 -0.01
N SER A 19 5.94 -1.00 0.15
CA SER A 19 6.04 -0.05 -0.97
C SER A 19 7.43 0.59 -1.14
N GLY A 20 8.26 0.53 -0.10
CA GLY A 20 9.53 1.27 -0.03
C GLY A 20 9.38 2.75 0.32
N MET A 21 8.15 3.25 0.55
CA MET A 21 7.87 4.67 0.83
C MET A 21 7.04 4.82 2.09
N THR A 22 7.35 5.83 2.90
CA THR A 22 6.42 6.30 3.94
C THR A 22 5.11 6.78 3.31
N ALA A 23 4.02 6.83 4.09
CA ALA A 23 2.74 7.33 3.60
C ALA A 23 2.84 8.76 3.04
N ARG A 24 3.74 9.59 3.59
CA ARG A 24 3.99 10.96 3.11
C ARG A 24 4.73 10.98 1.78
N GLU A 25 5.78 10.17 1.64
CA GLU A 25 6.52 10.04 0.38
C GLU A 25 5.61 9.47 -0.71
N TYR A 26 4.79 8.47 -0.38
CA TYR A 26 3.88 7.86 -1.32
C TYR A 26 2.80 8.83 -1.81
N LYS A 27 2.21 9.62 -0.90
CA LYS A 27 1.32 10.72 -1.30
C LYS A 27 2.01 11.73 -2.21
N SER A 28 3.24 12.12 -1.86
CA SER A 28 4.02 13.08 -2.64
C SER A 28 4.35 12.52 -4.04
N PHE A 29 4.70 11.22 -4.12
CA PHE A 29 4.97 10.51 -5.37
C PHE A 29 3.74 10.47 -6.28
N LYS A 30 2.54 10.28 -5.72
CA LYS A 30 1.27 10.36 -6.49
C LYS A 30 0.74 11.80 -6.68
N GLY A 31 1.48 12.83 -6.26
CA GLY A 31 1.06 14.24 -6.39
C GLY A 31 -0.12 14.64 -5.49
N LEU A 32 -0.43 13.84 -4.46
CA LEU A 32 -1.57 14.05 -3.56
C LEU A 32 -1.21 15.05 -2.45
N LYS A 33 -2.13 15.97 -2.15
CA LYS A 33 -1.98 16.96 -1.07
C LYS A 33 -2.89 16.63 0.11
N LYS A 34 -4.20 16.57 -0.15
CA LYS A 34 -5.24 16.33 0.88
C LYS A 34 -6.01 15.05 0.63
N GLU A 35 -5.85 14.48 -0.55
CA GLU A 35 -6.54 13.31 -1.03
C GLU A 35 -6.11 12.05 -0.25
N SER A 36 -7.04 11.10 -0.19
CA SER A 36 -6.79 9.76 0.35
C SER A 36 -5.80 9.03 -0.54
N LEU A 37 -4.75 8.45 0.06
CA LEU A 37 -3.81 7.63 -0.67
C LEU A 37 -4.51 6.37 -1.21
N ARG A 38 -5.33 5.73 -0.36
CA ARG A 38 -6.08 4.51 -0.69
C ARG A 38 -6.98 4.72 -1.90
N ASP A 39 -7.67 5.85 -1.98
CA ASP A 39 -8.62 6.11 -3.07
C ASP A 39 -7.91 6.41 -4.41
N ASN A 40 -6.60 6.67 -4.36
CA ASN A 40 -5.75 6.94 -5.51
C ASN A 40 -4.75 5.80 -5.79
N MET A 41 -4.90 4.67 -5.11
CA MET A 41 -4.20 3.43 -5.44
C MET A 41 -4.92 2.71 -6.58
N SER A 42 -4.14 2.09 -7.45
CA SER A 42 -4.61 1.06 -8.38
C SER A 42 -5.14 -0.15 -7.62
N THR A 43 -5.88 -1.01 -8.32
CA THR A 43 -6.37 -2.28 -7.77
C THR A 43 -5.24 -3.14 -7.21
N THR A 44 -4.10 -3.22 -7.90
CA THR A 44 -2.96 -4.02 -7.43
C THR A 44 -2.30 -3.42 -6.20
N GLU A 45 -2.11 -2.09 -6.16
CA GLU A 45 -1.62 -1.39 -4.97
C GLU A 45 -2.53 -1.62 -3.75
N LEU A 46 -3.86 -1.61 -3.95
CA LEU A 46 -4.84 -1.91 -2.90
C LEU A 46 -4.75 -3.36 -2.40
N VAL A 47 -4.64 -4.34 -3.31
CA VAL A 47 -4.52 -5.76 -2.95
C VAL A 47 -3.25 -6.02 -2.16
N LEU A 48 -2.11 -5.44 -2.56
CA LEU A 48 -0.86 -5.56 -1.82
C LEU A 48 -0.93 -4.91 -0.45
N ASN A 49 -1.57 -3.74 -0.33
CA ASN A 49 -1.79 -3.11 0.96
C ASN A 49 -2.65 -4.00 1.88
N MET A 50 -3.73 -4.59 1.36
CA MET A 50 -4.56 -5.53 2.12
C MET A 50 -3.80 -6.80 2.51
N LEU A 51 -2.93 -7.31 1.64
CA LEU A 51 -2.05 -8.45 1.94
C LEU A 51 -1.09 -8.11 3.10
N ALA A 52 -0.51 -6.90 3.09
CA ALA A 52 0.37 -6.43 4.15
C ALA A 52 -0.35 -6.32 5.50
N GLU A 53 -1.58 -5.77 5.50
CA GLU A 53 -2.44 -5.67 6.68
C GLU A 53 -2.84 -7.05 7.22
N ALA A 54 -3.28 -7.96 6.35
CA ALA A 54 -3.67 -9.32 6.71
C ALA A 54 -2.47 -10.10 7.29
N ALA A 55 -1.32 -10.07 6.61
CA ALA A 55 -0.12 -10.74 7.08
C ALA A 55 0.35 -10.19 8.44
N THR A 56 0.32 -8.86 8.63
CA THR A 56 0.66 -8.24 9.92
C THR A 56 -0.28 -8.76 11.02
N LYS A 57 -1.60 -8.77 10.76
CA LYS A 57 -2.60 -9.26 11.71
C LYS A 57 -2.36 -10.73 12.08
N ASP A 58 -2.14 -11.60 11.10
CA ASP A 58 -1.94 -13.04 11.34
C ASP A 58 -0.66 -13.27 12.15
N ILE A 59 0.42 -12.54 11.85
CA ILE A 59 1.67 -12.60 12.62
C ILE A 59 1.46 -12.09 14.05
N THR A 60 0.73 -10.99 14.25
CA THR A 60 0.39 -10.47 15.57
C THR A 60 -0.35 -11.52 16.38
N GLN A 61 -1.34 -12.21 15.79
CA GLN A 61 -2.10 -13.26 16.48
C GLN A 61 -1.22 -14.45 16.90
N MET A 62 -0.22 -14.80 16.08
CA MET A 62 0.68 -15.92 16.35
C MET A 62 1.80 -15.60 17.35
N THR A 63 2.25 -14.34 17.40
CA THR A 63 3.43 -13.94 18.18
C THR A 63 3.09 -13.13 19.43
N ASN A 64 1.87 -12.59 19.52
CA ASN A 64 1.37 -11.79 20.63
C ASN A 64 2.37 -10.70 21.09
N PRO A 65 2.83 -9.82 20.17
CA PRO A 65 3.87 -8.83 20.46
C PRO A 65 3.44 -7.84 21.54
N GLN A 66 4.38 -7.46 22.40
CA GLN A 66 4.17 -6.52 23.50
C GLN A 66 4.89 -5.18 23.27
N GLY A 67 4.16 -4.09 23.49
CA GLY A 67 4.70 -2.73 23.33
C GLY A 67 5.01 -2.36 21.87
N LEU A 68 5.45 -1.11 21.68
CA LEU A 68 5.64 -0.54 20.33
C LEU A 68 6.74 -1.26 19.54
N ASP A 69 7.86 -1.60 20.16
CA ASP A 69 9.04 -2.13 19.46
C ASP A 69 8.76 -3.49 18.82
N GLU A 70 8.12 -4.41 19.56
CA GLU A 70 7.75 -5.72 19.01
C GLU A 70 6.67 -5.59 17.93
N ASN A 71 5.69 -4.71 18.14
CA ASN A 71 4.66 -4.42 17.14
C ASN A 71 5.27 -3.83 15.86
N LEU A 72 6.34 -3.03 15.97
CA LEU A 72 7.07 -2.49 14.82
C LEU A 72 7.76 -3.61 14.02
N GLN A 73 8.33 -4.61 14.70
CA GLN A 73 8.90 -5.78 14.02
C GLN A 73 7.82 -6.59 13.31
N VAL A 74 6.64 -6.75 13.91
CA VAL A 74 5.52 -7.44 13.28
C VAL A 74 4.99 -6.68 12.05
N ALA A 75 4.85 -5.34 12.15
CA ALA A 75 4.50 -4.48 11.03
C ALA A 75 5.48 -4.63 9.85
N LYS A 76 6.79 -4.62 10.12
CA LYS A 76 7.84 -4.86 9.12
C LYS A 76 7.70 -6.22 8.45
N ARG A 77 7.48 -7.27 9.25
CA ARG A 77 7.33 -8.64 8.74
C ARG A 77 6.10 -8.79 7.85
N GLY A 78 4.96 -8.25 8.26
CA GLY A 78 3.73 -8.29 7.46
C GLY A 78 3.85 -7.48 6.16
N GLY A 79 4.44 -6.28 6.22
CA GLY A 79 4.75 -5.50 5.03
C GLY A 79 5.73 -6.19 4.08
N ASN A 80 6.73 -6.91 4.61
CA ASN A 80 7.66 -7.68 3.78
C ASN A 80 6.97 -8.82 3.00
N VAL A 81 5.91 -9.43 3.52
CA VAL A 81 5.13 -10.44 2.76
C VAL A 81 4.57 -9.83 1.49
N ALA A 82 3.94 -8.66 1.60
CA ALA A 82 3.44 -7.92 0.44
C ALA A 82 4.57 -7.38 -0.45
N LYS A 83 5.72 -7.01 0.11
CA LYS A 83 6.92 -6.64 -0.66
C LYS A 83 7.35 -7.76 -1.61
N VAL A 84 7.45 -8.99 -1.10
CA VAL A 84 7.84 -10.16 -1.90
C VAL A 84 6.82 -10.41 -3.02
N ALA A 85 5.52 -10.34 -2.71
CA ALA A 85 4.48 -10.46 -3.72
C ALA A 85 4.57 -9.37 -4.80
N ARG A 86 4.82 -8.12 -4.40
CA ARG A 86 5.04 -7.00 -5.32
C ARG A 86 6.23 -7.27 -6.24
N GLU A 87 7.38 -7.59 -5.68
CA GLU A 87 8.62 -7.81 -6.43
C GLU A 87 8.49 -8.99 -7.40
N SER A 88 7.87 -10.09 -6.97
CA SER A 88 7.58 -11.23 -7.85
C SER A 88 6.67 -10.82 -9.01
N LEU A 89 5.61 -10.04 -8.77
CA LEU A 89 4.73 -9.56 -9.84
C LEU A 89 5.45 -8.61 -10.80
N GLU A 90 6.30 -7.72 -10.29
CA GLU A 90 7.11 -6.80 -11.11
C GLU A 90 8.10 -7.57 -12.00
N GLN A 91 8.69 -8.65 -11.49
CA GLN A 91 9.57 -9.54 -12.26
C GLN A 91 8.83 -10.25 -13.40
N GLU A 92 7.64 -10.81 -13.13
CA GLU A 92 6.85 -11.53 -14.13
C GLU A 92 6.27 -10.59 -15.21
N THR A 93 5.90 -9.36 -14.84
CA THR A 93 5.24 -8.42 -15.75
C THR A 93 6.20 -7.46 -16.44
N GLY A 94 7.43 -7.30 -15.92
CA GLY A 94 8.39 -6.30 -16.36
C GLY A 94 7.94 -4.85 -16.13
N LYS A 95 6.92 -4.63 -15.31
CA LYS A 95 6.32 -3.32 -15.05
C LYS A 95 6.25 -3.02 -13.56
N PRO A 96 6.49 -1.77 -13.13
CA PRO A 96 6.32 -1.39 -11.74
C PRO A 96 4.84 -1.48 -11.33
N VAL A 97 4.59 -2.02 -10.15
CA VAL A 97 3.23 -2.06 -9.58
C VAL A 97 2.82 -0.70 -9.04
N ILE A 98 3.77 0.00 -8.41
CA ILE A 98 3.55 1.34 -7.85
C ILE A 98 3.66 2.36 -8.98
N THR A 99 2.63 3.19 -9.13
CA THR A 99 2.58 4.19 -10.22
C THR A 99 2.13 5.55 -9.71
N GLN A 100 2.46 6.61 -10.46
CA GLN A 100 1.98 7.97 -10.15
C GLN A 100 0.50 8.18 -10.52
N LYS A 101 -0.16 7.17 -11.13
CA LYS A 101 -1.58 7.28 -11.52
C LYS A 101 -2.47 7.40 -10.29
N THR A 102 -3.50 8.20 -10.46
CA THR A 102 -4.50 8.59 -9.46
C THR A 102 -5.91 8.18 -9.92
N ALA A 103 -6.91 8.40 -9.06
CA ALA A 103 -8.31 8.12 -9.39
C ALA A 103 -8.76 8.81 -10.68
N VAL A 104 -8.27 10.04 -10.93
CA VAL A 104 -8.61 10.83 -12.12
C VAL A 104 -8.10 10.14 -13.38
N ASP A 105 -6.84 9.69 -13.37
CA ASP A 105 -6.23 9.00 -14.51
C ASP A 105 -6.97 7.70 -14.86
N PHE A 106 -7.43 6.96 -13.84
CA PHE A 106 -8.20 5.75 -14.04
C PHE A 106 -9.60 6.04 -14.61
N ALA A 107 -10.26 7.11 -14.14
CA ALA A 107 -11.56 7.53 -14.65
C ALA A 107 -11.46 7.95 -16.14
N GLU A 108 -10.45 8.74 -16.50
CA GLU A 108 -10.20 9.14 -17.89
C GLU A 108 -9.94 7.93 -18.79
N LEU A 109 -9.17 6.93 -18.32
CA LEU A 109 -8.92 5.70 -19.06
C LEU A 109 -10.23 4.96 -19.38
N ILE A 110 -11.12 4.81 -18.41
CA ILE A 110 -12.42 4.15 -18.59
C ILE A 110 -13.29 4.92 -19.57
N SER A 111 -13.35 6.26 -19.44
CA SER A 111 -14.09 7.12 -20.37
C SER A 111 -13.57 6.98 -21.81
N ASN A 112 -12.25 6.93 -22.00
CA ASN A 112 -11.64 6.76 -23.31
C ASN A 112 -11.98 5.40 -23.93
N ILE A 113 -11.92 4.32 -23.17
CA ILE A 113 -12.32 2.97 -23.64
C ILE A 113 -13.80 2.95 -24.03
N ALA A 114 -14.67 3.55 -23.22
CA ALA A 114 -16.10 3.63 -23.53
C ALA A 114 -16.39 4.43 -24.81
N ASN A 115 -15.59 5.45 -25.12
CA ASN A 115 -15.72 6.24 -26.34
C ASN A 115 -15.17 5.53 -27.59
N ILE A 116 -14.13 4.70 -27.45
CA ILE A 116 -13.59 3.87 -28.53
C ILE A 116 -14.64 2.86 -29.00
N ASN A 117 -15.34 2.20 -28.06
CA ASN A 117 -16.37 1.20 -28.38
C ASN A 117 -17.68 1.79 -28.96
N LYS A 118 -17.77 3.12 -29.10
CA LYS A 118 -18.92 3.82 -29.71
C LYS A 118 -18.68 4.27 -31.16
N LYS A 119 -17.48 4.05 -31.71
CA LYS A 119 -17.17 4.24 -33.12
C LYS A 119 -17.20 2.91 -33.85
#